data_AF-A0A838F4Q8-F1
#
_entry.id   AF-A0A838F4Q8-F1
#
_cell.length_a   1.000
_cell.length_b   1.000
_cell.length_c   1.000
_cell.angle_alpha   90.00
_cell.angle_beta   90.00
_cell.angle_gamma   90.00
#
_symmetry.space_group_name_H-M   'P 1'
#
loop_
_entity.id
_entity.type
_entity.pdbx_description
1 polymer ?
#
loop_
_entity_poly.entity_id
_entity_poly.type
_entity_poly.pdbx_seq_one_letter_code
_entity_poly.pdbx_strand_id
1 'polypeptide(L)'
;MVKLGNFLFHYRNFIFPLFYLLLFIPSPLLFSNSLSTTVAGLIVATGGQLIRALTIGLVYIVRGGKDRRIYAEGLVTTGIFSHCRNPLYVGNILVIIGLGMVANSIYFLLIAIPLFIFFYQAIVRAEENFLQNKFGYAFTEYMQTVNRWLPNMNGISHTLKSMNFNWHRVLVKEYNSTYIWMTGAVLLIIRNDYFQNEKESFMLRFPVYIIILSIVLACYLFIRYMKKSGKWWGD
;
A
#
# COMPACT_ATOMS: atom_id res chain seq x y z
N MET A 1 5.41 -13.09 18.99
CA MET A 1 5.30 -12.01 17.99
C MET A 1 6.59 -11.73 17.22
N VAL A 2 7.73 -11.42 17.85
CA VAL A 2 8.98 -11.03 17.14
C VAL A 2 9.51 -12.12 16.19
N LYS A 3 9.60 -13.39 16.62
CA LYS A 3 10.03 -14.51 15.76
C LYS A 3 9.16 -14.65 14.50
N LEU A 4 7.84 -14.60 14.68
CA LEU A 4 6.86 -14.62 13.58
C LEU A 4 7.03 -13.40 12.67
N GLY A 5 7.23 -12.20 13.23
CA GLY A 5 7.47 -10.98 12.46
C GLY A 5 8.72 -11.06 11.59
N ASN A 6 9.82 -11.59 12.10
CA ASN A 6 11.05 -11.82 11.32
C ASN A 6 10.82 -12.80 10.16
N PHE A 7 10.11 -13.91 10.43
CA PHE A 7 9.73 -14.87 9.39
C PHE A 7 8.86 -14.22 8.31
N LEU A 8 7.80 -13.52 8.71
CA LEU A 8 6.88 -12.84 7.79
C LEU A 8 7.59 -11.74 7.00
N PHE A 9 8.51 -10.98 7.61
CA PHE A 9 9.29 -9.97 6.91
C PHE A 9 10.16 -10.60 5.81
N HIS A 10 10.77 -11.74 6.09
CA HIS A 10 11.61 -12.45 5.13
C HIS A 10 10.81 -12.97 3.92
N TYR A 11 9.61 -13.51 4.17
CA TYR A 11 8.77 -14.16 3.16
C TYR A 11 7.63 -13.28 2.61
N ARG A 12 7.55 -12.00 3.00
CA ARG A 12 6.45 -11.10 2.63
C ARG A 12 6.17 -10.99 1.14
N ASN A 13 7.22 -11.07 0.31
CA ASN A 13 7.10 -10.98 -1.14
C ASN A 13 6.39 -12.19 -1.75
N PHE A 14 6.35 -13.31 -1.04
CA PHE A 14 5.58 -14.50 -1.41
C PHE A 14 4.21 -14.51 -0.73
N ILE A 15 4.14 -14.19 0.56
CA ILE A 15 2.91 -14.28 1.36
C ILE A 15 1.88 -13.22 0.95
N PHE A 16 2.28 -11.96 0.76
CA PHE A 16 1.31 -10.88 0.52
C PHE A 16 0.64 -10.90 -0.85
N PRO A 17 1.29 -11.33 -1.95
CA PRO A 17 0.57 -11.57 -3.20
C PRO A 17 -0.57 -12.59 -3.06
N LEU A 18 -0.50 -13.55 -2.14
CA LEU A 18 -1.60 -14.49 -1.90
C LEU A 18 -2.86 -13.77 -1.44
N PHE A 19 -2.75 -12.70 -0.64
CA PHE A 19 -3.93 -11.89 -0.28
C PHE A 19 -4.56 -11.22 -1.50
N TYR A 20 -3.78 -10.82 -2.51
CA TYR A 20 -4.38 -10.28 -3.74
C TYR A 20 -5.15 -11.35 -4.51
N LEU A 21 -4.74 -12.62 -4.45
CA LEU A 21 -5.49 -13.72 -5.06
C LEU A 21 -6.81 -13.99 -4.32
N LEU A 22 -6.83 -13.85 -2.99
CA LEU A 22 -8.05 -14.02 -2.19
C LEU A 22 -9.15 -13.02 -2.58
N LEU A 23 -8.82 -11.86 -3.15
CA LEU A 23 -9.80 -10.89 -3.65
C LEU A 23 -10.70 -11.48 -4.75
N PHE A 24 -10.23 -12.51 -5.47
CA PHE A 24 -10.95 -13.13 -6.58
C PHE A 24 -11.84 -14.30 -6.15
N ILE A 25 -11.80 -14.70 -4.87
CA ILE A 25 -12.65 -15.77 -4.34
C ILE A 25 -14.10 -15.28 -4.30
N PRO A 26 -15.07 -16.06 -4.83
CA PRO A 26 -16.49 -15.73 -4.74
C PRO A 26 -16.93 -15.52 -3.30
N SER A 27 -17.76 -14.50 -3.08
CA SER A 27 -18.16 -14.09 -1.74
C SER A 27 -19.52 -13.38 -1.79
N PRO A 28 -20.31 -13.45 -0.70
CA PRO A 28 -21.48 -12.61 -0.56
C PRO A 28 -21.14 -11.12 -0.70
N LEU A 29 -22.04 -10.38 -1.34
CA LEU A 29 -21.88 -8.95 -1.60
C LEU A 29 -21.89 -8.17 -0.28
N LEU A 30 -20.93 -7.25 -0.11
CA LEU A 30 -20.87 -6.35 1.04
C LEU A 30 -22.04 -5.37 1.05
N PHE A 31 -22.33 -4.78 -0.12
CA PHE A 31 -23.50 -3.95 -0.34
C PHE A 31 -24.17 -4.29 -1.66
N SER A 32 -25.48 -4.01 -1.75
CA SER A 32 -26.29 -4.22 -2.95
C SER A 32 -25.92 -3.26 -4.09
N ASN A 33 -25.53 -2.03 -3.78
CA ASN A 33 -25.13 -1.03 -4.78
C ASN A 33 -23.63 -1.15 -5.10
N SER A 34 -23.31 -1.90 -6.15
CA SER A 34 -21.92 -2.19 -6.54
C SER A 34 -21.13 -0.96 -7.00
N LEU A 35 -21.79 0.05 -7.58
CA LEU A 35 -21.14 1.29 -8.01
C LEU A 35 -20.64 2.08 -6.80
N SER A 36 -21.51 2.31 -5.81
CA SER A 36 -21.16 3.04 -4.59
C SER A 36 -20.04 2.34 -3.82
N THR A 37 -20.08 1.00 -3.74
CA THR A 37 -19.00 0.23 -3.09
C THR A 37 -17.69 0.32 -3.84
N THR A 38 -17.74 0.28 -5.18
CA THR A 38 -16.55 0.42 -6.03
C THR A 38 -15.93 1.80 -5.87
N VAL A 39 -16.73 2.87 -5.94
CA VAL A 39 -16.24 4.25 -5.77
C VAL A 39 -15.65 4.45 -4.37
N ALA A 40 -16.35 4.01 -3.33
CA ALA A 40 -15.83 4.10 -1.97
C ALA A 40 -14.52 3.32 -1.80
N GLY A 41 -14.43 2.11 -2.36
CA GLY A 41 -13.22 1.30 -2.36
C GLY A 41 -12.04 1.96 -3.08
N LEU A 42 -12.29 2.58 -4.24
CA LEU A 42 -11.27 3.34 -4.98
C LEU A 42 -10.79 4.57 -4.21
N ILE A 43 -11.69 5.29 -3.52
CA ILE A 43 -11.33 6.43 -2.67
C ILE A 43 -10.43 5.95 -1.52
N VAL A 44 -10.80 4.87 -0.83
CA VAL A 44 -10.01 4.30 0.27
C VAL A 44 -8.64 3.83 -0.21
N ALA A 45 -8.58 3.12 -1.35
CA ALA A 45 -7.33 2.64 -1.91
C ALA A 45 -6.41 3.79 -2.35
N THR A 46 -6.98 4.82 -2.97
CA THR A 46 -6.25 6.02 -3.37
C THR A 46 -5.74 6.78 -2.15
N GLY A 47 -6.52 6.92 -1.08
CA GLY A 47 -6.08 7.49 0.19
C GLY A 47 -4.88 6.75 0.79
N GLY A 48 -4.91 5.41 0.75
CA GLY A 48 -3.77 4.58 1.16
C GLY A 48 -2.52 4.81 0.30
N GLN A 49 -2.68 4.89 -1.03
CA GLN A 49 -1.58 5.20 -1.95
C GLN A 49 -1.03 6.61 -1.75
N LEU A 50 -1.87 7.59 -1.43
CA LEU A 50 -1.46 8.96 -1.12
C LEU A 50 -0.62 9.01 0.16
N ILE A 51 -1.01 8.31 1.23
CA ILE A 51 -0.20 8.22 2.46
C ILE A 51 1.18 7.64 2.15
N ARG A 52 1.25 6.60 1.31
CA ARG A 52 2.53 6.01 0.89
C ARG A 52 3.38 6.97 0.07
N ALA A 53 2.76 7.68 -0.88
CA ALA A 53 3.42 8.68 -1.71
C ALA A 53 3.94 9.84 -0.87
N LEU A 54 3.13 10.35 0.08
CA LEU A 54 3.50 11.38 1.04
C LEU A 54 4.68 10.95 1.90
N THR A 55 4.62 9.73 2.44
CA THR A 55 5.71 9.20 3.25
C THR A 55 7.02 9.21 2.46
N ILE A 56 7.04 8.58 1.28
CA ILE A 56 8.26 8.41 0.46
C ILE A 56 8.75 9.75 -0.11
N GLY A 57 7.84 10.60 -0.56
CA GLY A 57 8.16 11.88 -1.18
C GLY A 57 8.80 12.85 -0.20
N LEU A 58 8.34 12.88 1.06
CA LEU A 58 8.94 13.70 2.10
C LEU A 58 10.24 13.07 2.65
N VAL A 59 10.19 11.81 3.08
CA VAL A 59 11.36 11.13 3.67
C VAL A 59 11.37 9.65 3.31
N TYR A 60 12.51 9.18 2.83
CA TYR A 60 12.64 7.78 2.44
C TYR A 60 13.44 6.98 3.45
N ILE A 61 12.91 5.79 3.77
CA ILE A 61 13.58 4.75 4.52
C ILE A 61 13.78 3.51 3.64
N VAL A 62 14.80 2.71 3.93
CA VAL A 62 15.05 1.42 3.26
C VAL A 62 14.04 0.37 3.73
N ARG A 63 12.81 0.46 3.22
CA ARG A 63 11.68 -0.43 3.57
C ARG A 63 11.89 -1.90 3.22
N GLY A 64 12.78 -2.17 2.27
CA GLY A 64 13.10 -3.51 1.75
C GLY A 64 13.86 -4.40 2.72
N GLY A 65 14.47 -3.79 3.75
CA GLY A 65 15.54 -4.44 4.48
C GLY A 65 16.81 -4.58 3.62
N LYS A 66 17.84 -5.16 4.22
CA LYS A 66 19.06 -5.60 3.53
C LYS A 66 19.10 -7.12 3.61
N ASP A 67 19.33 -7.80 2.48
CA ASP A 67 19.35 -9.27 2.40
C ASP A 67 18.09 -9.94 2.96
N ARG A 68 16.91 -9.34 2.72
CA ARG A 68 15.60 -9.78 3.23
C ARG A 68 15.51 -9.84 4.77
N ARG A 69 16.33 -9.05 5.45
CA ARG A 69 16.29 -8.85 6.91
C ARG A 69 16.03 -7.40 7.25
N ILE A 70 15.43 -7.17 8.42
CA ILE A 70 15.13 -5.84 8.92
C ILE A 70 16.42 -5.03 8.98
N TYR A 71 16.36 -3.81 8.47
CA TYR A 71 17.51 -2.91 8.39
C TYR A 71 17.03 -1.46 8.49
N ALA A 72 17.77 -0.65 9.21
CA ALA A 72 17.62 0.79 9.24
C ALA A 72 19.02 1.40 9.32
N GLU A 73 19.30 2.43 8.53
CA GLU A 73 20.59 3.14 8.58
C GLU A 73 20.63 4.07 9.79
N GLY A 74 19.65 4.98 9.88
CA GLY A 74 19.34 5.82 11.04
C GLY A 74 17.89 5.69 11.49
N LEU A 75 17.56 6.34 12.62
CA LEU A 75 16.19 6.44 13.12
C LEU A 75 15.50 7.65 12.49
N VAL A 76 14.53 7.40 11.62
CA VAL A 76 13.77 8.47 10.94
C VAL A 76 12.50 8.79 11.72
N THR A 77 12.40 10.03 12.20
CA THR A 77 11.27 10.54 13.00
C THR A 77 10.59 11.76 12.37
N THR A 78 10.98 12.14 11.15
CA THR A 78 10.51 13.34 10.44
C THR A 78 9.56 13.00 9.28
N GLY A 79 8.90 14.01 8.71
CA GLY A 79 7.90 13.81 7.64
C GLY A 79 6.67 13.09 8.18
N ILE A 80 6.09 12.17 7.40
CA ILE A 80 4.91 11.42 7.89
C ILE A 80 5.27 10.52 9.10
N PHE A 81 6.55 10.18 9.30
CA PHE A 81 6.99 9.44 10.48
C PHE A 81 6.83 10.22 11.79
N SER A 82 6.68 11.55 11.77
CA SER A 82 6.36 12.30 13.01
C SER A 82 4.89 12.17 13.42
N HIS A 83 4.03 11.68 12.52
CA HIS A 83 2.58 11.59 12.70
C HIS A 83 2.11 10.16 12.95
N CYS A 84 2.79 9.18 12.36
CA CYS A 84 2.56 7.75 12.55
C CYS A 84 3.89 7.02 12.41
N ARG A 85 4.17 6.02 13.25
CA ARG A 85 5.43 5.25 13.14
C ARG A 85 5.46 4.30 11.95
N ASN A 86 4.30 3.84 11.48
CA ASN A 86 4.19 2.82 10.43
C ASN A 86 3.31 3.25 9.23
N PRO A 87 3.51 4.46 8.66
CA PRO A 87 2.56 5.03 7.69
C PRO A 87 2.53 4.26 6.36
N LEU A 88 3.63 3.61 5.96
CA LEU A 88 3.66 2.74 4.78
C LEU A 88 2.76 1.50 4.96
N TYR A 89 2.73 0.93 6.15
CA TYR A 89 1.88 -0.21 6.47
C TYR A 89 0.41 0.22 6.58
N VAL A 90 0.13 1.39 7.15
CA VAL A 90 -1.22 1.98 7.16
C VAL A 90 -1.73 2.18 5.74
N GLY A 91 -0.91 2.77 4.86
CA GLY A 91 -1.29 2.96 3.46
C GLY A 91 -1.53 1.64 2.72
N ASN A 92 -0.73 0.61 3.00
CA ASN A 92 -1.00 -0.75 2.49
C ASN A 92 -2.32 -1.33 2.96
N ILE A 93 -2.63 -1.21 4.26
CA ILE A 93 -3.89 -1.69 4.83
C ILE A 93 -5.07 -1.00 4.14
N LEU A 94 -4.99 0.32 3.94
CA LEU A 94 -6.03 1.06 3.23
C LEU A 94 -6.15 0.64 1.74
N VAL A 95 -5.03 0.45 1.03
CA VAL A 95 -5.07 -0.06 -0.36
C VAL A 95 -5.80 -1.40 -0.42
N ILE A 96 -5.46 -2.35 0.44
CA ILE A 96 -6.05 -3.69 0.37
C ILE A 96 -7.49 -3.74 0.88
N ILE A 97 -7.86 -2.91 1.87
CA ILE A 97 -9.27 -2.71 2.28
C ILE A 97 -10.08 -2.14 1.11
N GLY A 98 -9.56 -1.10 0.45
CA GLY A 98 -10.21 -0.47 -0.70
C GLY A 98 -10.41 -1.46 -1.84
N LEU A 99 -9.43 -2.31 -2.14
CA LEU A 99 -9.59 -3.40 -3.09
C LEU A 99 -10.60 -4.46 -2.64
N GLY A 100 -10.68 -4.78 -1.34
CA GLY A 100 -11.72 -5.66 -0.80
C GLY A 100 -13.14 -5.11 -0.99
N MET A 101 -13.29 -3.79 -0.87
CA MET A 101 -14.54 -3.09 -1.18
C MET A 101 -14.83 -3.10 -2.68
N VAL A 102 -13.83 -2.82 -3.54
CA VAL A 102 -14.00 -2.97 -5.00
C VAL A 102 -14.36 -4.40 -5.37
N ALA A 103 -13.79 -5.40 -4.69
CA ALA A 103 -14.15 -6.79 -4.86
C ALA A 103 -15.57 -7.13 -4.37
N ASN A 104 -16.23 -6.20 -3.66
CA ASN A 104 -17.52 -6.34 -3.01
C ASN A 104 -17.62 -7.64 -2.18
N SER A 105 -16.54 -8.00 -1.46
CA SER A 105 -16.40 -9.31 -0.78
C SER A 105 -16.45 -9.19 0.74
N ILE A 106 -17.49 -9.77 1.36
CA ILE A 106 -17.60 -9.88 2.82
C ILE A 106 -16.48 -10.77 3.39
N TYR A 107 -16.20 -11.91 2.77
CA TYR A 107 -15.19 -12.85 3.26
C TYR A 107 -13.80 -12.22 3.28
N PHE A 108 -13.46 -11.45 2.25
CA PHE A 108 -12.19 -10.76 2.21
C PHE A 108 -12.06 -9.75 3.36
N LEU A 109 -13.08 -8.93 3.58
CA LEU A 109 -13.05 -7.89 4.60
C LEU A 109 -13.10 -8.44 6.04
N LEU A 110 -13.84 -9.53 6.28
CA LEU A 110 -13.99 -10.09 7.63
C LEU A 110 -12.94 -11.13 8.00
N ILE A 111 -12.29 -11.77 7.01
CA ILE A 111 -11.32 -12.85 7.28
C ILE A 111 -9.92 -12.44 6.85
N ALA A 112 -9.76 -12.05 5.58
CA ALA A 112 -8.43 -11.75 5.03
C ALA A 112 -7.85 -10.46 5.65
N ILE A 113 -8.64 -9.40 5.82
CA ILE A 113 -8.14 -8.14 6.41
C ILE A 113 -7.66 -8.32 7.86
N PRO A 114 -8.42 -8.93 8.80
CA PRO A 114 -7.90 -9.15 10.16
C PRO A 114 -6.61 -9.97 10.18
N LEU A 115 -6.50 -11.01 9.35
CA LEU A 115 -5.28 -11.81 9.22
C LEU A 115 -4.11 -10.98 8.68
N PHE A 116 -4.36 -10.14 7.68
CA PHE A 116 -3.37 -9.23 7.11
C PHE A 116 -2.85 -8.23 8.15
N ILE A 117 -3.76 -7.62 8.93
CA ILE A 117 -3.42 -6.71 10.03
C ILE A 117 -2.62 -7.44 11.10
N PHE A 118 -2.99 -8.69 11.44
CA PHE A 118 -2.23 -9.52 12.38
C PHE A 118 -0.80 -9.79 11.90
N PHE A 119 -0.62 -10.12 10.61
CA PHE A 119 0.71 -10.31 10.02
C PHE A 119 1.55 -9.03 10.06
N TYR A 120 0.95 -7.89 9.72
CA TYR A 120 1.61 -6.59 9.82
C TYR A 120 1.95 -6.24 11.27
N GLN A 121 1.07 -6.54 12.23
CA GLN A 121 1.34 -6.35 13.65
C GLN A 121 2.52 -7.20 14.13
N ALA A 122 2.69 -8.42 13.62
CA ALA A 122 3.87 -9.24 13.91
C ALA A 122 5.15 -8.63 13.30
N ILE A 123 5.11 -8.22 12.04
CA ILE A 123 6.26 -7.57 11.35
C ILE A 123 6.68 -6.30 12.09
N VAL A 124 5.73 -5.40 12.37
CA VAL A 124 6.01 -4.14 13.06
C VAL A 124 6.63 -4.40 14.44
N ARG A 125 6.19 -5.42 15.19
CA ARG A 125 6.83 -5.75 16.47
C ARG A 125 8.27 -6.23 16.30
N ALA A 126 8.58 -6.95 15.22
CA ALA A 126 9.96 -7.35 14.93
C ALA A 126 10.82 -6.14 14.53
N GLU A 127 10.26 -5.20 13.76
CA GLU A 127 10.93 -3.95 13.38
C GLU A 127 11.15 -3.04 14.59
N GLU A 128 10.14 -2.81 15.42
CA GLU A 128 10.27 -2.03 16.65
C GLU A 128 11.29 -2.66 17.61
N ASN A 129 11.34 -3.99 17.73
CA ASN A 129 12.37 -4.68 18.53
C ASN A 129 13.78 -4.47 17.96
N PHE A 130 13.94 -4.52 16.64
CA PHE A 130 15.22 -4.20 15.99
C PHE A 130 15.64 -2.75 16.23
N LEU A 131 14.70 -1.80 16.08
CA LEU A 131 14.95 -0.37 16.30
C LEU A 131 15.29 -0.07 17.77
N GLN A 132 14.60 -0.71 18.72
CA GLN A 132 14.91 -0.61 20.15
C GLN A 132 16.33 -1.07 20.46
N ASN A 133 16.72 -2.24 19.93
CA ASN A 133 18.07 -2.78 20.16
C ASN A 133 19.17 -1.94 19.50
N LYS A 134 18.86 -1.28 18.38
CA LYS A 134 19.83 -0.47 17.64
C LYS A 134 19.96 0.96 18.17
N PHE A 135 18.85 1.61 18.50
CA PHE A 135 18.80 3.05 18.81
C PHE A 135 18.45 3.34 20.28
N GLY A 136 18.13 2.32 21.07
CA GLY A 136 17.96 2.43 22.52
C GLY A 136 16.97 3.53 22.93
N TYR A 137 17.43 4.44 23.78
CA TYR A 137 16.61 5.51 24.37
C TYR A 137 15.95 6.43 23.33
N ALA A 138 16.64 6.75 22.23
CA ALA A 138 16.08 7.61 21.19
C ALA A 138 14.81 7.00 20.56
N PHE A 139 14.76 5.68 20.42
CA PHE A 139 13.56 5.00 19.93
C PHE A 139 12.45 4.98 21.00
N THR A 140 12.81 4.83 22.28
CA THR A 140 11.86 4.91 23.40
C THR A 140 11.14 6.26 23.42
N GLU A 141 11.87 7.38 23.32
CA GLU A 141 11.26 8.73 23.24
C GLU A 141 10.33 8.89 22.04
N TYR A 142 10.77 8.41 20.87
CA TYR A 142 9.95 8.43 19.67
C TYR A 142 8.65 7.64 19.85
N MET A 143 8.69 6.50 20.56
CA MET A 143 7.50 5.71 20.84
C MET A 143 6.50 6.39 21.79
N GLN A 144 6.96 7.27 22.67
CA GLN A 144 6.12 8.00 23.61
C GLN A 144 5.32 9.13 22.94
N THR A 145 5.87 9.70 21.87
CA THR A 145 5.32 10.90 21.22
C THR A 145 4.50 10.60 19.97
N VAL A 146 4.78 9.49 19.27
CA VAL A 146 4.14 9.19 17.97
C VAL A 146 3.40 7.86 18.01
N ASN A 147 2.13 7.82 17.58
CA ASN A 147 1.33 6.59 17.59
C ASN A 147 1.86 5.54 16.59
N ARG A 148 1.70 4.25 16.92
CA ARG A 148 2.12 3.14 16.05
C ARG A 148 1.40 3.11 14.70
N TRP A 149 0.09 3.34 14.68
CA TRP A 149 -0.80 3.08 13.54
C TRP A 149 -1.67 4.28 13.16
N LEU A 150 -2.24 4.98 14.13
CA LEU A 150 -3.19 6.06 13.89
C LEU A 150 -2.45 7.37 13.63
N PRO A 151 -2.50 7.94 12.42
CA PRO A 151 -1.83 9.21 12.15
C PRO A 151 -2.42 10.33 13.01
N ASN A 152 -1.54 11.04 13.71
CA ASN A 152 -1.91 12.32 14.31
C ASN A 152 -2.01 13.36 13.19
N MET A 153 -3.14 14.07 13.09
CA MET A 153 -3.33 15.08 12.05
C MET A 153 -2.79 16.46 12.47
N ASN A 154 -2.47 16.63 13.76
CA ASN A 154 -1.99 17.89 14.30
C ASN A 154 -0.62 18.24 13.70
N GLY A 155 -0.51 19.45 13.13
CA GLY A 155 0.74 19.93 12.55
C GLY A 155 1.10 19.34 11.18
N ILE A 156 0.23 18.53 10.55
CA ILE A 156 0.51 17.93 9.23
C ILE A 156 0.78 19.00 8.16
N SER A 157 0.05 20.12 8.20
CA SER A 157 0.24 21.26 7.29
C SER A 157 1.64 21.88 7.44
N HIS A 158 2.13 22.00 8.68
CA HIS A 158 3.48 22.49 8.93
C HIS A 158 4.53 21.53 8.36
N THR A 159 4.40 20.22 8.61
CA THR A 159 5.29 19.19 8.07
C THR A 159 5.35 19.21 6.55
N LEU A 160 4.21 19.37 5.88
CA LEU A 160 4.15 19.43 4.42
C LEU A 160 4.81 20.68 3.85
N LYS A 161 4.73 21.82 4.56
CA LYS A 161 5.36 23.08 4.15
C LYS A 161 6.85 23.14 4.48
N SER A 162 7.29 22.45 5.53
CA SER A 162 8.67 22.51 6.01
C SER A 162 9.64 21.59 5.25
N MET A 163 9.16 20.81 4.27
CA MET A 163 9.94 19.79 3.59
C MET A 163 9.74 19.86 2.08
N ASN A 164 10.79 19.55 1.33
CA ASN A 164 10.73 19.47 -0.13
C ASN A 164 10.23 18.10 -0.57
N PHE A 165 9.16 18.08 -1.36
CA PHE A 165 8.57 16.85 -1.86
C PHE A 165 9.33 16.32 -3.08
N ASN A 166 9.83 15.10 -3.01
CA ASN A 166 10.56 14.46 -4.10
C ASN A 166 9.65 13.54 -4.94
N TRP A 167 9.02 14.10 -5.99
CA TRP A 167 8.17 13.36 -6.93
C TRP A 167 8.90 12.22 -7.64
N HIS A 168 10.15 12.47 -8.04
CA HIS A 168 10.98 11.49 -8.72
C HIS A 168 11.14 10.22 -7.87
N ARG A 169 11.44 10.39 -6.58
CA ARG A 169 11.58 9.30 -5.61
C ARG A 169 10.29 8.51 -5.48
N VAL A 170 9.15 9.18 -5.42
CA VAL A 170 7.84 8.49 -5.35
C VAL A 170 7.65 7.62 -6.58
N LEU A 171 7.84 8.16 -7.79
CA LEU A 171 7.68 7.40 -9.03
C LEU A 171 8.60 6.17 -9.06
N VAL A 172 9.89 6.33 -8.77
CA VAL A 172 10.88 5.24 -8.82
C VAL A 172 10.63 4.15 -7.77
N LYS A 173 10.11 4.53 -6.60
CA LYS A 173 9.90 3.59 -5.48
C LYS A 173 8.51 2.96 -5.50
N GLU A 174 7.47 3.65 -5.97
CA GLU A 174 6.08 3.20 -5.91
C GLU A 174 5.51 2.61 -7.18
N TYR A 175 6.13 2.81 -8.36
CA TYR A 175 5.53 2.37 -9.64
C TYR A 175 5.08 0.90 -9.67
N ASN A 176 5.84 -0.02 -9.07
CA ASN A 176 5.46 -1.44 -8.99
C ASN A 176 4.16 -1.62 -8.17
N SER A 177 4.09 -1.06 -6.97
CA SER A 177 2.91 -1.22 -6.10
C SER A 177 1.70 -0.52 -6.71
N THR A 178 1.89 0.67 -7.28
CA THR A 178 0.81 1.43 -7.93
C THR A 178 0.25 0.68 -9.12
N TYR A 179 1.12 0.12 -9.97
CA TYR A 179 0.71 -0.74 -11.08
C TYR A 179 -0.10 -1.97 -10.61
N ILE A 180 0.37 -2.68 -9.58
CA ILE A 180 -0.28 -3.91 -9.09
C ILE A 180 -1.69 -3.62 -8.58
N TRP A 181 -1.87 -2.63 -7.70
CA TRP A 181 -3.20 -2.38 -7.13
C TRP A 181 -4.15 -1.78 -8.15
N MET A 182 -3.70 -0.90 -9.06
CA MET A 182 -4.54 -0.33 -10.11
C MET A 182 -5.00 -1.42 -11.09
N THR A 183 -4.08 -2.28 -11.52
CA THR A 183 -4.41 -3.44 -12.37
C THR A 183 -5.40 -4.35 -11.65
N GLY A 184 -5.14 -4.66 -10.37
CA GLY A 184 -6.05 -5.44 -9.54
C GLY A 184 -7.45 -4.83 -9.44
N ALA A 185 -7.55 -3.51 -9.23
CA ALA A 185 -8.83 -2.80 -9.17
C ALA A 185 -9.59 -2.93 -10.50
N VAL A 186 -8.95 -2.72 -11.64
CA VAL A 186 -9.59 -2.85 -12.96
C VAL A 186 -10.03 -4.29 -13.21
N LEU A 187 -9.22 -5.29 -12.88
CA LEU A 187 -9.58 -6.70 -13.00
C LEU A 187 -10.78 -7.07 -12.11
N LEU A 188 -10.86 -6.53 -10.90
CA LEU A 188 -12.01 -6.73 -10.01
C LEU A 188 -13.27 -6.05 -10.55
N ILE A 189 -13.13 -4.85 -11.15
CA ILE A 189 -14.24 -4.15 -11.81
C ILE A 189 -14.74 -4.96 -13.01
N ILE A 190 -13.84 -5.45 -13.88
CA ILE A 190 -14.18 -6.33 -15.01
C ILE A 190 -14.94 -7.56 -14.50
N ARG A 191 -14.42 -8.22 -13.47
CA ARG A 191 -15.03 -9.41 -12.88
C ARG A 191 -16.43 -9.10 -12.36
N ASN A 192 -16.60 -8.04 -11.58
CA ASN A 192 -17.90 -7.67 -11.04
C ASN A 192 -18.89 -7.32 -12.16
N ASP A 193 -18.44 -6.56 -13.16
CA ASP A 193 -19.26 -6.18 -14.31
C ASP A 193 -19.74 -7.41 -15.08
N TYR A 194 -18.85 -8.37 -15.32
CA TYR A 194 -19.17 -9.62 -16.00
C TYR A 194 -20.23 -10.47 -15.27
N PHE A 195 -20.18 -10.53 -13.93
CA PHE A 195 -21.12 -11.35 -13.15
C PHE A 195 -22.41 -10.64 -12.76
N GLN A 196 -22.44 -9.31 -12.73
CA GLN A 196 -23.59 -8.55 -12.22
C GLN A 196 -24.42 -7.89 -13.33
N ASN A 197 -23.84 -7.65 -14.51
CA ASN A 197 -24.52 -6.98 -15.61
C ASN A 197 -24.76 -7.92 -16.79
N GLU A 198 -25.68 -7.53 -17.66
CA GLU A 198 -25.98 -8.27 -18.88
C GLU A 198 -24.75 -8.34 -19.80
N LYS A 199 -24.65 -9.46 -20.52
CA LYS A 199 -23.51 -9.74 -21.41
C LYS A 199 -23.34 -8.66 -22.48
N GLU A 200 -24.41 -8.14 -23.06
CA GLU A 200 -24.34 -7.07 -24.08
C GLU A 200 -23.75 -5.79 -23.49
N SER A 201 -24.25 -5.38 -22.33
CA SER A 201 -23.75 -4.23 -21.58
C SER A 201 -22.27 -4.36 -21.21
N PHE A 202 -21.85 -5.56 -20.76
CA PHE A 202 -20.44 -5.86 -20.49
C PHE A 202 -19.58 -5.75 -21.75
N MET A 203 -20.02 -6.33 -22.87
CA MET A 203 -19.25 -6.32 -24.13
C MET A 203 -19.05 -4.89 -24.67
N LEU A 204 -20.00 -3.98 -24.44
CA LEU A 204 -19.85 -2.56 -24.78
C LEU A 204 -18.78 -1.86 -23.93
N ARG A 205 -18.66 -2.22 -22.64
CA ARG A 205 -17.66 -1.62 -21.72
C ARG A 205 -16.29 -2.28 -21.78
N PHE A 206 -16.21 -3.53 -22.24
CA PHE A 206 -14.98 -4.31 -22.25
C PHE A 206 -13.79 -3.59 -22.94
N PRO A 207 -13.95 -2.95 -24.12
CA PRO A 207 -12.87 -2.19 -24.75
C PRO A 207 -12.32 -1.07 -23.87
N VAL A 208 -13.17 -0.40 -23.09
CA VAL A 208 -12.76 0.68 -22.16
C VAL A 208 -11.85 0.11 -21.08
N TYR A 209 -12.16 -1.06 -20.52
CA TYR A 209 -11.32 -1.70 -19.53
C TYR A 209 -9.94 -2.08 -20.09
N ILE A 210 -9.88 -2.57 -21.34
CA ILE A 210 -8.62 -2.88 -22.02
C ILE A 210 -7.80 -1.61 -22.27
N ILE A 211 -8.43 -0.49 -22.66
CA ILE A 211 -7.76 0.80 -22.81
C ILE A 211 -7.15 1.24 -21.46
N ILE A 212 -7.91 1.16 -20.37
CA ILE A 212 -7.41 1.53 -19.03
C ILE A 212 -6.22 0.63 -18.63
N LEU A 213 -6.32 -0.68 -18.81
CA LEU A 213 -5.22 -1.61 -18.52
C LEU A 213 -3.98 -1.31 -19.37
N SER A 214 -4.17 -0.96 -20.64
CA SER A 214 -3.09 -0.60 -21.56
C SER A 214 -2.39 0.69 -21.13
N ILE A 215 -3.14 1.71 -20.71
CA ILE A 215 -2.59 2.96 -20.16
C ILE A 215 -1.80 2.69 -18.88
N VAL A 216 -2.35 1.90 -17.95
CA VAL A 216 -1.68 1.54 -16.69
C VAL A 216 -0.38 0.77 -16.96
N LEU A 217 -0.40 -0.15 -17.93
CA LEU A 217 0.79 -0.89 -18.37
C LEU A 217 1.82 0.02 -19.06
N ALA A 218 1.39 0.92 -19.95
CA ALA A 218 2.26 1.86 -20.63
C ALA A 218 2.98 2.78 -19.63
N CYS A 219 2.25 3.34 -18.65
CA CYS A 219 2.82 4.12 -17.56
C CYS A 219 3.85 3.31 -16.75
N TYR A 220 3.52 2.07 -16.40
CA TYR A 220 4.43 1.17 -15.71
C TYR A 220 5.72 0.90 -16.50
N LEU A 221 5.59 0.55 -17.78
CA LEU A 221 6.72 0.26 -18.67
C LEU A 221 7.58 1.50 -18.89
N PHE A 222 6.97 2.67 -19.07
CA PHE A 222 7.66 3.94 -19.19
C PHE A 222 8.52 4.23 -17.95
N ILE A 223 7.93 4.19 -16.75
CA ILE A 223 8.66 4.44 -15.50
C ILE A 223 9.76 3.38 -15.30
N ARG A 224 9.47 2.10 -15.58
CA ARG A 224 10.44 1.01 -15.48
C ARG A 224 11.61 1.19 -16.44
N TYR A 225 11.35 1.62 -17.67
CA TYR A 225 12.37 1.93 -18.67
C TYR A 225 13.22 3.11 -18.23
N MET A 226 12.62 4.22 -17.81
CA MET A 226 13.36 5.40 -17.32
C MET A 226 14.28 5.05 -16.15
N LYS A 227 13.78 4.25 -15.19
CA LYS A 227 14.57 3.75 -14.06
C LYS A 227 15.74 2.87 -14.48
N LYS A 228 15.53 1.94 -15.42
CA LYS A 228 16.56 0.97 -15.85
C LYS A 228 17.59 1.55 -16.83
N SER A 229 17.19 2.53 -17.63
CA SER A 229 18.01 3.09 -18.71
C SER A 229 19.08 4.08 -18.24
N GLY A 230 19.15 4.40 -16.95
CA GLY A 230 20.10 5.41 -16.47
C GLY A 230 19.64 6.85 -16.70
N LYS A 231 18.64 7.09 -17.56
CA LYS A 231 18.21 8.43 -18.02
C LYS A 231 17.59 9.31 -16.93
N TRP A 232 17.22 8.71 -15.81
CA TRP A 232 16.65 9.39 -14.65
C TRP A 232 17.66 9.69 -13.55
N TRP A 233 18.93 9.33 -13.75
CA TRP A 233 20.05 9.69 -12.86
C TRP A 233 20.75 10.94 -13.40
N GLY A 234 19.96 11.97 -13.67
CA GLY A 234 20.44 13.34 -13.84
C GLY A 234 20.17 14.08 -12.53
N ASP A 235 21.27 14.51 -11.91
CA ASP A 235 21.46 15.14 -10.60
C ASP A 235 21.48 14.21 -9.37
#